data_AF-A0A110B0I1-F1
#
_entry.id   AF-A0A110B0I1-F1
#
_cell.length_a   1.000
_cell.length_b   1.000
_cell.length_c   1.000
_cell.angle_alpha   90.00
_cell.angle_beta   90.00
_cell.angle_gamma   90.00
#
_symmetry.space_group_name_H-M   'P 1'
#
loop_
_entity.id
_entity.type
_entity.pdbx_description
1 polymer ?
#
loop_
_entity_poly.entity_id
_entity_poly.type
_entity_poly.pdbx_seq_one_letter_code
_entity_poly.pdbx_strand_id
1 'polypeptide(L)'
;MEKQLTLSEKARFDAKIPKVQKELFEYAASLGGFRTLTDFIINAVQEKANTIIREHNTILASEKDQEIFFNALMNPQGPNQKLRDAAARYKLFIQENK
;
A
#
# COMPACT_ATOMS: atom_id res chain seq x y z
N MET A 1 2.79 -9.21 -5.18
CA MET A 1 2.16 -10.40 -4.56
C MET A 1 1.27 -9.90 -3.45
N GLU A 2 -0.02 -9.78 -3.71
CA GLU A 2 -1.00 -9.55 -2.64
C GLU A 2 -0.95 -10.76 -1.71
N LYS A 3 -0.68 -10.52 -0.43
CA LYS A 3 -0.79 -11.56 0.59
C LYS A 3 -2.27 -11.86 0.72
N GLN A 4 -2.73 -12.91 0.03
CA GLN A 4 -4.09 -13.41 0.16
C GLN A 4 -4.27 -13.77 1.64
N LEU A 5 -5.03 -12.95 2.38
CA LEU A 5 -5.45 -13.22 3.76
C LEU A 5 -6.48 -14.35 3.71
N THR A 6 -6.03 -15.56 3.41
CA THR A 6 -6.86 -16.76 3.44
C THR A 6 -6.62 -17.49 4.75
N LEU A 7 -7.52 -17.27 5.72
CA LEU A 7 -8.09 -18.23 6.67
C LEU A 7 -8.74 -17.45 7.83
N SER A 8 -10.03 -17.72 8.05
CA SER A 8 -10.89 -17.16 9.11
C SER A 8 -10.51 -17.71 10.50
N GLU A 9 -9.26 -17.59 10.87
CA GLU A 9 -8.79 -17.90 12.22
C GLU A 9 -8.94 -16.66 13.10
N LYS A 10 -9.58 -16.82 14.26
CA LYS A 10 -9.74 -15.74 15.23
C LYS A 10 -8.36 -15.39 15.80
N ALA A 11 -7.86 -14.21 15.48
CA ALA A 11 -6.65 -13.66 16.07
C ALA A 11 -7.00 -12.65 17.18
N ARG A 12 -6.14 -12.55 18.19
CA ARG A 12 -6.30 -11.61 19.30
C ARG A 12 -5.46 -10.36 19.06
N PHE A 13 -6.03 -9.20 19.34
CA PHE A 13 -5.35 -7.91 19.35
C PHE A 13 -5.22 -7.44 20.81
N ASP A 14 -3.99 -7.39 21.33
CA ASP A 14 -3.70 -6.94 22.69
C ASP A 14 -2.90 -5.63 22.65
N ALA A 15 -3.40 -4.60 23.35
CA ALA A 15 -2.73 -3.32 23.49
C ALA A 15 -2.87 -2.80 24.92
N LYS A 16 -1.76 -2.26 25.46
CA LYS A 16 -1.76 -1.47 26.71
C LYS A 16 -1.63 -0.01 26.35
N ILE A 17 -2.58 0.80 26.78
CA ILE A 17 -2.61 2.24 26.51
C ILE A 17 -2.69 3.04 27.81
N PRO A 18 -2.14 4.27 27.84
CA PRO A 18 -2.34 5.17 28.97
C PRO A 18 -3.82 5.45 29.23
N LYS A 19 -4.19 5.68 30.50
CA LYS A 19 -5.56 5.98 30.90
C LYS A 19 -6.15 7.17 30.13
N VAL A 20 -5.37 8.24 29.97
CA VAL A 20 -5.78 9.44 29.23
C VAL A 20 -6.13 9.12 27.76
N GLN A 21 -5.38 8.22 27.14
CA GLN A 21 -5.65 7.80 25.75
C GLN A 21 -6.92 6.96 25.67
N LYS A 22 -7.16 6.07 26.66
CA LYS A 22 -8.41 5.32 26.75
C LYS A 22 -9.61 6.25 26.88
N GLU A 23 -9.54 7.24 27.76
CA GLU A 23 -10.63 8.21 27.97
C GLU A 23 -10.92 9.02 26.70
N LEU A 24 -9.88 9.46 25.99
CA LEU A 24 -10.03 10.13 24.69
C LEU A 24 -10.77 9.26 23.68
N PHE A 25 -10.39 7.98 23.57
CA PHE A 25 -11.03 7.07 22.62
C PHE A 25 -12.46 6.71 23.01
N GLU A 26 -12.77 6.59 24.30
CA GLU A 26 -14.14 6.36 24.78
C GLU A 26 -15.02 7.57 24.47
N TYR A 27 -14.51 8.77 24.67
CA TYR A 27 -15.22 10.00 24.31
C TYR A 27 -15.48 10.06 22.80
N ALA A 28 -14.46 9.83 21.98
CA ALA A 28 -14.60 9.79 20.52
C ALA A 28 -15.58 8.69 20.05
N ALA A 29 -15.52 7.49 20.64
CA ALA A 29 -16.43 6.39 20.35
C ALA A 29 -17.89 6.77 20.64
N SER A 30 -18.13 7.47 21.76
CA SER A 30 -19.46 7.94 22.15
C SER A 30 -20.02 8.95 21.14
N LEU A 31 -19.21 9.92 20.70
CA LEU A 31 -19.59 10.92 19.70
C LEU A 31 -19.81 10.31 18.31
N GLY A 32 -19.00 9.32 17.93
CA GLY A 32 -19.10 8.62 16.65
C GLY A 32 -20.23 7.58 16.58
N GLY A 33 -20.97 7.36 17.66
CA GLY A 33 -22.09 6.40 17.70
C GLY A 33 -21.67 4.94 17.71
N PHE A 34 -20.44 4.63 18.13
CA PHE A 34 -19.95 3.26 18.20
C PHE A 34 -20.54 2.52 19.40
N ARG A 35 -20.84 1.23 19.22
CA ARG A 35 -21.45 0.41 20.29
C ARG A 35 -20.48 0.13 21.43
N THR A 36 -19.19 0.01 21.12
CA THR A 36 -18.13 -0.27 22.10
C THR A 36 -16.83 0.41 21.70
N LEU A 37 -15.92 0.61 22.67
CA LEU A 37 -14.57 1.11 22.40
C LEU A 37 -13.80 0.19 21.44
N THR A 38 -13.96 -1.13 21.57
CA THR A 38 -13.30 -2.10 20.69
C THR A 38 -13.79 -1.96 19.25
N ASP A 39 -15.09 -1.81 19.04
CA ASP A 39 -15.69 -1.57 17.73
C ASP A 39 -15.10 -0.30 17.08
N PHE A 40 -15.02 0.80 17.85
CA PHE A 40 -14.37 2.03 17.39
C PHE A 40 -12.91 1.80 16.98
N ILE A 41 -12.10 1.18 17.83
CA ILE A 41 -10.67 0.96 17.57
C ILE A 41 -10.46 0.10 16.32
N ILE A 42 -11.20 -1.01 16.18
CA ILE A 42 -11.05 -1.91 15.03
C ILE A 42 -11.44 -1.19 13.74
N ASN A 43 -12.54 -0.45 13.71
CA ASN A 43 -12.94 0.31 12.53
C ASN A 43 -11.90 1.38 12.17
N ALA A 44 -11.45 2.18 13.13
CA ALA A 44 -10.46 3.24 12.88
C ALA A 44 -9.12 2.67 12.36
N VAL A 45 -8.65 1.57 12.94
CA VAL A 45 -7.41 0.91 12.50
C VAL A 45 -7.57 0.29 11.12
N GLN A 46 -8.71 -0.36 10.84
CA GLN A 46 -9.03 -0.94 9.53
C GLN A 46 -9.06 0.15 8.44
N GLU A 47 -9.71 1.27 8.71
CA GLU A 47 -9.78 2.40 7.79
C GLU A 47 -8.38 2.94 7.49
N LYS A 48 -7.58 3.21 8.53
CA LYS A 48 -6.23 3.73 8.35
C LYS A 48 -5.31 2.74 7.62
N ALA A 49 -5.42 1.44 7.92
CA ALA A 49 -4.68 0.40 7.23
C ALA A 49 -5.01 0.36 5.74
N ASN A 50 -6.31 0.40 5.38
CA ASN A 50 -6.76 0.44 4.00
C ASN A 50 -6.24 1.68 3.26
N THR A 51 -6.25 2.85 3.91
CA THR A 51 -5.69 4.08 3.35
C THR A 51 -4.20 3.95 3.07
N ILE A 52 -3.41 3.44 4.03
CA ILE A 52 -1.96 3.24 3.85
C ILE A 52 -1.69 2.27 2.69
N ILE A 53 -2.41 1.14 2.63
CA ILE A 53 -2.26 0.16 1.56
C ILE A 53 -2.59 0.78 0.20
N ARG A 54 -3.68 1.54 0.12
CA ARG A 54 -4.11 2.23 -1.09
C ARG A 54 -3.06 3.25 -1.54
N GLU A 55 -2.61 4.12 -0.63
CA GLU A 55 -1.59 5.14 -0.91
C GLU A 55 -0.29 4.49 -1.40
N HIS A 56 0.12 3.37 -0.79
CA HIS A 56 1.33 2.66 -1.18
C HIS A 56 1.21 1.94 -2.54
N ASN A 57 0.05 1.35 -2.82
CA ASN A 57 -0.17 0.57 -4.05
C ASN A 57 -0.63 1.42 -5.24
N THR A 58 -0.95 2.69 -5.04
CA THR A 58 -1.36 3.57 -6.13
C THR A 58 -0.16 3.98 -6.97
N ILE A 59 -0.04 3.36 -8.14
CA ILE A 59 0.89 3.79 -9.20
C ILE A 59 0.19 4.92 -9.98
N LEU A 60 0.91 6.01 -10.25
CA LEU A 60 0.38 7.24 -10.88
C LEU A 60 -0.54 8.08 -9.96
N ALA A 61 -0.11 8.28 -8.71
CA ALA A 61 -0.87 9.04 -7.73
C ALA A 61 -1.04 10.54 -8.07
N SER A 62 -0.16 11.11 -8.91
CA SER A 62 -0.27 12.49 -9.38
C SER A 62 -0.74 12.59 -10.84
N GLU A 63 -1.46 13.66 -11.18
CA GLU A 63 -1.84 13.96 -12.57
C GLU A 63 -0.63 14.00 -13.50
N LYS A 64 0.51 14.52 -13.00
CA LYS A 64 1.76 14.58 -13.76
C LYS A 64 2.29 13.19 -14.09
N ASP A 65 2.25 12.26 -13.14
CA ASP A 65 2.69 10.88 -13.39
C ASP A 65 1.77 10.19 -14.40
N GLN A 66 0.46 10.44 -14.31
CA GLN A 66 -0.53 9.94 -15.27
C GLN A 66 -0.23 10.48 -16.67
N GLU A 67 0.01 11.77 -16.82
CA GLU A 67 0.36 12.38 -18.10
C GLU A 67 1.63 11.77 -18.69
N ILE A 68 2.70 11.64 -17.90
CA ILE A 68 3.96 11.02 -18.35
C ILE A 68 3.73 9.57 -18.80
N PHE A 69 2.97 8.79 -18.02
CA PHE A 69 2.67 7.40 -18.35
C PHE A 69 1.82 7.27 -19.62
N PHE A 70 0.75 8.05 -19.74
CA PHE A 70 -0.10 8.05 -20.92
C PHE A 70 0.66 8.51 -22.17
N ASN A 71 1.49 9.55 -22.06
CA ASN A 71 2.34 9.99 -23.16
C ASN A 71 3.33 8.91 -23.57
N ALA A 72 3.92 8.17 -22.63
CA ALA A 72 4.81 7.05 -22.93
C ALA A 72 4.08 5.89 -23.64
N LEU A 73 2.79 5.66 -23.34
CA LEU A 73 1.97 4.67 -24.03
C LEU A 73 1.57 5.12 -25.45
N MET A 74 1.15 6.36 -25.60
CA MET A 74 0.65 6.89 -26.88
C MET A 74 1.78 7.24 -27.85
N ASN A 75 2.93 7.65 -27.32
CA ASN A 75 4.11 8.03 -28.09
C ASN A 75 5.33 7.23 -27.60
N PRO A 76 5.38 5.91 -27.88
CA PRO A 76 6.45 5.07 -27.38
C PRO A 76 7.79 5.49 -27.98
N GLN A 77 8.67 6.03 -27.14
CA GLN A 77 10.04 6.31 -27.54
C GLN A 77 10.86 5.01 -27.47
N GLY A 78 11.66 4.76 -28.50
CA GLY A 78 12.56 3.62 -28.52
C GLY A 78 13.57 3.66 -27.35
N PRO A 79 14.11 2.51 -26.93
CA PRO A 79 15.08 2.45 -25.85
C PRO A 79 16.32 3.28 -26.20
N ASN A 80 16.82 4.09 -25.26
CA ASN A 80 18.06 4.84 -25.48
C ASN A 80 19.30 3.93 -25.56
N GLN A 81 20.46 4.48 -25.92
CA GLN A 81 21.69 3.68 -26.08
C GLN A 81 22.06 2.93 -24.80
N LYS A 82 21.95 3.56 -23.63
CA LYS A 82 22.26 2.93 -22.33
C LYS A 82 21.38 1.71 -22.06
N LEU A 83 20.08 1.78 -22.38
CA LEU A 83 19.15 0.65 -22.27
C LEU A 83 19.51 -0.48 -23.26
N ARG A 84 19.87 -0.14 -24.50
CA ARG A 84 20.32 -1.12 -25.50
C ARG A 84 21.59 -1.84 -25.03
N ASP A 85 22.56 -1.10 -24.52
CA ASP A 85 23.82 -1.67 -24.03
C ASP A 85 23.59 -2.56 -22.79
N ALA A 86 22.70 -2.15 -21.88
CA ALA A 86 22.33 -2.95 -20.71
C ALA A 86 21.65 -4.27 -21.11
N ALA A 87 20.73 -4.23 -22.09
CA ALA A 87 20.10 -5.42 -22.63
C ALA A 87 21.12 -6.35 -23.32
N ALA A 88 22.10 -5.80 -24.03
CA ALA A 88 23.17 -6.58 -24.65
C ALA A 88 24.05 -7.26 -23.59
N ARG A 89 24.47 -6.54 -22.54
CA ARG A 89 25.22 -7.11 -21.41
C ARG A 89 24.47 -8.25 -20.72
N TYR A 90 23.17 -8.08 -20.49
CA TYR A 90 22.33 -9.12 -19.89
C TYR A 90 22.25 -10.37 -20.78
N LYS A 91 22.08 -10.20 -22.10
CA LYS A 91 22.07 -11.33 -23.04
C LYS A 91 23.38 -12.11 -23.01
N LEU A 92 24.52 -11.41 -23.00
CA LEU A 92 25.84 -12.04 -22.89
C LEU A 92 25.99 -12.80 -21.57
N PHE A 93 25.62 -12.18 -20.45
CA PHE A 93 25.64 -12.83 -19.14
C PHE A 93 24.82 -14.14 -19.13
N ILE A 94 23.61 -14.12 -19.69
CA ILE A 94 22.74 -15.31 -19.76
C ILE A 94 23.31 -16.37 -20.73
N GLN A 95 24.07 -15.99 -21.76
CA GLN A 95 24.70 -16.93 -22.70
C GLN A 95 25.98 -17.56 -22.14
N GLU A 96 26.77 -16.82 -21.36
CA GLU A 96 28.00 -17.32 -20.73
C GLU A 96 27.74 -18.20 -19.50
N ASN A 97 26.60 -18.03 -18.84
CA ASN A 97 26.20 -18.78 -17.63
C ASN A 97 25.14 -19.86 -17.92
N LYS A 98 25.08 -20.34 -19.17
CA LYS A 98 24.21 -21.44 -19.62
C LYS A 98 25.04 -22.66 -19.97
#